data_AF-A0A7C3I3H8-F1
#
_entry.id   AF-A0A7C3I3H8-F1
#
_cell.length_a   1.000
_cell.length_b   1.000
_cell.length_c   1.000
_cell.angle_alpha   90.00
_cell.angle_beta   90.00
_cell.angle_gamma   90.00
#
_symmetry.space_group_name_H-M   'P 1'
#
loop_
_entity.id
_entity.type
_entity.pdbx_description
1 polymer ?
#
loop_
_entity_poly.entity_id
_entity_poly.type
_entity_poly.pdbx_seq_one_letter_code
_entity_poly.pdbx_strand_id
1 'polypeptide(L)'
;MSGHFGRCPYFALIDVEGRDIKKVQVINNPYYNNHVPGKVPEFISAQKVNVMIAGGMGPRAIDLFNGFGIDVATGVGGIVENVLKAYLDGRVSGIIPCSHDHEDSCGGHD
;
A
#
# COMPACT_ATOMS: atom_id res chain seq x y z
N MET A 1 0.48 8.00 -7.29
CA MET A 1 0.09 7.09 -6.18
C MET A 1 -0.50 7.89 -5.03
N SER A 2 -1.37 7.31 -4.20
CA SER A 2 -1.95 7.97 -3.01
C SER A 2 -0.91 8.09 -1.88
N GLY A 3 -0.91 9.20 -1.15
CA GLY A 3 -0.06 9.41 0.04
C GLY A 3 -0.50 8.58 1.25
N HIS A 4 -1.72 8.05 1.25
CA HIS A 4 -2.24 7.21 2.32
C HIS A 4 -2.88 5.95 1.74
N PHE A 5 -2.27 4.79 1.99
CA PHE A 5 -2.67 3.48 1.47
C PHE A 5 -4.14 3.15 1.74
N GLY A 6 -4.63 3.38 2.97
CA GLY A 6 -6.00 3.01 3.35
C GLY A 6 -7.12 3.79 2.66
N ARG A 7 -6.81 4.96 2.09
CA ARG A 7 -7.81 5.88 1.50
C ARG A 7 -7.76 5.93 -0.03
N CYS A 8 -6.92 5.10 -0.68
CA CYS A 8 -6.88 5.12 -2.13
C CYS A 8 -8.13 4.43 -2.71
N PRO A 9 -8.73 4.97 -3.79
CA PRO A 9 -9.94 4.39 -4.38
C PRO A 9 -9.67 3.11 -5.17
N TYR A 10 -8.43 2.89 -5.62
CA TYR A 10 -8.04 1.76 -6.46
C TYR A 10 -6.68 1.19 -6.06
N PHE A 11 -6.49 -0.09 -6.38
CA PHE A 11 -5.21 -0.78 -6.34
C PHE A 11 -4.87 -1.35 -7.72
N ALA A 12 -3.61 -1.20 -8.14
CA ALA A 12 -3.09 -1.90 -9.31
C ALA A 12 -2.44 -3.21 -8.84
N LEU A 13 -2.98 -4.33 -9.29
CA LEU A 13 -2.35 -5.63 -9.13
C LEU A 13 -1.59 -5.95 -10.41
N ILE A 14 -0.32 -6.30 -10.25
CA ILE A 14 0.59 -6.51 -11.37
C ILE A 14 1.28 -7.85 -11.17
N ASP A 15 1.03 -8.77 -12.11
CA ASP A 15 1.72 -10.05 -12.15
C ASP A 15 3.00 -9.88 -12.96
N VAL A 16 4.13 -10.20 -12.35
CA VAL A 16 5.46 -10.10 -12.96
C VAL A 16 6.16 -11.44 -12.89
N GLU A 17 6.79 -11.84 -13.99
CA GLU A 17 7.68 -12.99 -14.05
C GLU A 17 9.09 -12.51 -14.41
N GLY A 18 9.99 -12.52 -13.42
CA GLY A 18 11.31 -11.90 -13.55
C GLY A 18 11.20 -10.38 -13.72
N ARG A 19 11.27 -9.90 -14.97
CA ARG A 19 11.10 -8.48 -15.33
C ARG A 19 9.95 -8.23 -16.31
N ASP A 20 9.25 -9.28 -16.70
CA ASP A 20 8.20 -9.23 -17.71
C ASP A 20 6.83 -9.08 -17.05
N ILE A 21 6.09 -8.06 -17.42
CA ILE A 21 4.73 -7.81 -16.91
C ILE A 21 3.77 -8.75 -17.63
N LYS A 22 3.23 -9.72 -16.92
CA LYS A 22 2.28 -10.69 -17.48
C LYS A 22 0.85 -10.17 -17.48
N LYS A 23 0.48 -9.43 -16.44
CA LYS A 23 -0.87 -8.90 -16.27
C LYS A 23 -0.88 -7.65 -15.44
N VAL A 24 -1.75 -6.72 -15.82
CA VAL A 24 -2.10 -5.54 -15.03
C VAL A 24 -3.61 -5.54 -14.86
N GLN A 25 -4.09 -5.44 -13.63
CA GLN A 25 -5.50 -5.28 -13.33
C GLN A 25 -5.67 -4.21 -12.27
N VAL A 26 -6.70 -3.38 -12.43
CA VAL A 26 -7.06 -2.36 -11.45
C VAL A 26 -8.30 -2.85 -10.72
N ILE A 27 -8.22 -2.91 -9.40
CA ILE A 27 -9.35 -3.28 -8.53
C ILE A 27 -9.77 -2.09 -7.70
N ASN A 28 -11.08 -2.00 -7.42
CA ASN A 28 -11.62 -0.99 -6.55
C ASN A 28 -11.28 -1.33 -5.09
N ASN A 29 -10.99 -0.31 -4.28
CA ASN A 29 -10.93 -0.47 -2.83
C ASN A 29 -12.36 -0.31 -2.26
N PRO A 30 -13.04 -1.38 -1.83
CA PRO A 30 -14.40 -1.27 -1.30
C PRO A 30 -14.46 -0.48 0.02
N TYR A 31 -13.32 -0.28 0.69
CA TYR A 31 -13.23 0.40 1.98
C TYR A 31 -12.70 1.85 1.88
N TYR A 32 -12.54 2.41 0.67
CA TYR A 32 -11.95 3.76 0.52
C TYR A 32 -12.77 4.86 1.21
N ASN A 33 -14.10 4.73 1.24
CA ASN A 33 -15.03 5.65 1.89
C ASN A 33 -15.27 5.35 3.37
N ASN A 34 -14.90 4.15 3.85
CA ASN A 34 -15.16 3.73 5.21
C ASN A 34 -13.89 3.17 5.82
N HIS A 35 -13.20 4.03 6.58
CA HIS A 35 -11.91 3.71 7.18
C HIS A 35 -12.09 2.75 8.36
N VAL A 36 -12.20 1.46 8.05
CA VAL A 36 -12.19 0.37 9.04
C VAL A 36 -10.76 -0.15 9.17
N PRO A 37 -10.11 0.00 10.33
CA PRO A 37 -8.74 -0.48 10.54
C PRO A 37 -8.60 -1.97 10.24
N GLY A 38 -7.60 -2.34 9.43
CA GLY A 38 -7.28 -3.73 9.10
C GLY A 38 -8.04 -4.34 7.93
N LYS A 39 -9.19 -3.79 7.52
CA LYS A 39 -9.98 -4.35 6.41
C LYS A 39 -9.29 -4.28 5.05
N VAL A 40 -8.56 -3.20 4.79
CA VAL A 40 -7.81 -3.03 3.54
C VAL A 40 -6.65 -4.05 3.46
N PRO A 41 -5.79 -4.23 4.47
CA PRO A 41 -4.81 -5.32 4.48
C PRO A 41 -5.41 -6.71 4.27
N GLU A 42 -6.50 -7.05 4.96
CA GLU A 42 -7.20 -8.35 4.77
C GLU A 42 -7.68 -8.52 3.32
N PHE A 43 -8.30 -7.48 2.75
CA PHE A 43 -8.80 -7.48 1.37
C PHE A 43 -7.69 -7.68 0.33
N ILE A 44 -6.54 -7.05 0.54
CA ILE A 44 -5.38 -7.22 -0.34
C ILE A 44 -4.77 -8.62 -0.18
N SER A 45 -4.65 -9.13 1.04
CA SER A 45 -4.13 -10.48 1.28
C SER A 45 -4.96 -11.54 0.55
N ALA A 46 -6.28 -11.37 0.50
CA ALA A 46 -7.18 -12.25 -0.26
C ALA A 46 -6.88 -12.30 -1.78
N GLN A 47 -6.20 -11.28 -2.33
CA GLN A 47 -5.76 -11.26 -3.72
C GLN A 47 -4.46 -12.05 -3.98
N LYS A 48 -3.88 -12.67 -2.94
CA LYS A 48 -2.67 -13.49 -3.01
C LYS A 48 -1.45 -12.75 -3.56
N VAL A 49 -1.32 -11.47 -3.23
CA VAL A 49 -0.14 -10.68 -3.58
C VAL A 49 1.06 -11.08 -2.71
N ASN A 50 2.27 -10.92 -3.24
CA ASN A 50 3.50 -11.14 -2.48
C ASN A 50 4.11 -9.85 -1.93
N VAL A 51 3.86 -8.72 -2.62
CA VAL A 51 4.47 -7.41 -2.30
C VAL A 51 3.39 -6.34 -2.36
N MET A 52 3.38 -5.45 -1.37
CA MET A 52 2.60 -4.22 -1.37
C MET A 52 3.53 -3.01 -1.46
N ILE A 53 3.29 -2.16 -2.46
CA ILE A 53 4.03 -0.92 -2.67
C ILE A 53 3.10 0.27 -2.49
N ALA A 54 3.45 1.21 -1.60
CA ALA A 54 2.63 2.38 -1.30
C ALA A 54 3.48 3.64 -1.07
N GLY A 55 2.87 4.82 -1.20
CA GLY A 55 3.54 6.06 -0.79
C GLY A 55 3.65 6.18 0.71
N GLY A 56 2.53 5.98 1.41
CA GLY A 56 2.49 5.95 2.85
C GLY A 56 1.57 4.89 3.42
N MET A 57 2.01 4.27 4.51
CA MET A 57 1.30 3.21 5.20
C MET A 57 1.54 3.32 6.70
N GLY A 58 0.47 3.21 7.49
CA GLY A 58 0.57 3.24 8.95
C GLY A 58 1.17 1.94 9.52
N PRO A 59 1.80 2.00 10.70
CA PRO A 59 2.54 0.87 11.29
C PRO A 59 1.66 -0.38 11.47
N ARG A 60 0.42 -0.20 11.90
CA ARG A 60 -0.53 -1.32 12.04
C ARG A 60 -0.80 -2.08 10.73
N ALA A 61 -0.86 -1.38 9.60
CA ALA A 61 -1.09 -2.04 8.30
C ALA A 61 0.18 -2.80 7.86
N ILE A 62 1.36 -2.23 8.13
CA ILE A 62 2.65 -2.88 7.89
C ILE A 62 2.74 -4.18 8.69
N ASP A 63 2.42 -4.15 9.99
CA ASP A 63 2.43 -5.34 10.85
C ASP A 63 1.48 -6.43 10.33
N LEU A 64 0.29 -6.04 9.85
CA LEU A 64 -0.66 -6.99 9.27
C LEU A 64 -0.12 -7.62 7.99
N PHE A 65 0.45 -6.85 7.08
CA PHE A 65 1.04 -7.37 5.85
C PHE A 65 2.19 -8.34 6.14
N ASN A 66 3.09 -7.97 7.05
CA ASN A 66 4.17 -8.86 7.50
C ASN A 66 3.60 -10.16 8.10
N GLY A 67 2.53 -10.08 8.91
CA GLY A 67 1.83 -11.24 9.46
C GLY A 67 1.18 -12.14 8.39
N PHE A 68 0.83 -11.57 7.23
CA PHE A 68 0.33 -12.32 6.07
C PHE A 68 1.44 -12.86 5.16
N GLY A 69 2.72 -12.60 5.48
CA GLY A 69 3.85 -12.95 4.62
C GLY A 69 3.94 -12.09 3.35
N ILE A 70 3.43 -10.87 3.40
CA ILE A 70 3.44 -9.90 2.30
C ILE A 70 4.49 -8.85 2.61
N ASP A 71 5.49 -8.72 1.73
CA ASP A 71 6.52 -7.70 1.87
C ASP A 71 5.96 -6.30 1.59
N VAL A 72 6.45 -5.31 2.33
CA VAL A 72 5.98 -3.92 2.20
C VAL A 72 7.13 -3.01 1.77
N ALA A 73 6.88 -2.23 0.72
CA ALA A 73 7.73 -1.12 0.30
C ALA A 73 6.97 0.21 0.42
N THR A 74 7.48 1.15 1.23
CA THR A 74 6.87 2.49 1.42
C THR A 74 7.80 3.64 1.04
N GLY A 75 7.26 4.87 0.99
CA GLY A 75 8.03 6.08 0.70
C GLY A 75 8.25 6.36 -0.78
N VAL A 76 7.49 5.71 -1.65
CA VAL A 76 7.58 5.91 -3.10
C VAL A 76 6.39 6.68 -3.65
N GLY A 77 6.64 7.56 -4.61
CA GLY A 77 5.64 8.40 -5.25
C GLY A 77 5.76 8.37 -6.77
N GLY A 78 4.73 8.83 -7.48
CA GLY A 78 4.73 8.94 -8.95
C GLY A 78 3.80 7.96 -9.67
N ILE A 79 4.14 7.68 -10.93
CA ILE A 79 3.39 6.77 -11.82
C ILE A 79 3.73 5.31 -11.52
N VAL A 80 2.71 4.44 -11.61
CA VAL A 80 2.81 3.01 -11.24
C VAL A 80 3.95 2.31 -12.00
N GLU A 81 4.10 2.61 -13.29
CA GLU A 81 5.14 2.00 -14.13
C GLU A 81 6.57 2.31 -13.63
N ASN A 82 6.84 3.56 -13.26
CA ASN A 82 8.16 3.96 -12.78
C ASN A 82 8.49 3.31 -11.44
N VAL A 83 7.49 3.19 -10.57
CA VAL A 83 7.63 2.59 -9.25
C VAL A 83 7.89 1.10 -9.36
N LEU A 84 7.15 0.42 -10.23
CA LEU A 84 7.38 -0.99 -10.53
C LEU A 84 8.80 -1.22 -11.08
N LYS A 85 9.23 -0.43 -12.08
CA LYS A 85 10.58 -0.51 -12.62
C LYS A 85 11.64 -0.28 -11.54
N ALA A 86 11.45 0.73 -10.68
CA ALA A 86 12.38 1.02 -9.61
C ALA A 86 12.45 -0.11 -8.56
N TYR A 87 11.33 -0.76 -8.26
CA TYR A 87 11.28 -1.94 -7.40
C TYR A 87 12.02 -3.13 -8.02
N LEU A 88 11.74 -3.44 -9.29
CA LEU A 88 12.40 -4.55 -10.02
C LEU A 88 13.90 -4.32 -10.20
N ASP A 89 14.34 -3.05 -10.30
CA ASP A 89 15.74 -2.66 -10.34
C ASP A 89 16.40 -2.63 -8.95
N GLY A 90 15.67 -2.94 -7.86
CA GLY A 90 16.17 -2.93 -6.49
C GLY A 90 16.43 -1.53 -5.91
N ARG A 91 15.97 -0.47 -6.56
CA ARG A 91 16.09 0.92 -6.09
C ARG A 91 15.03 1.30 -5.06
N VAL A 92 13.97 0.50 -4.95
CA VAL A 92 12.88 0.65 -3.98
C VAL A 92 12.79 -0.64 -3.19
N SER A 93 13.02 -0.57 -1.89
CA SER A 93 12.85 -1.70 -0.98
C SER A 93 12.66 -1.21 0.45
N GLY A 94 11.96 -2.01 1.26
CA GLY A 94 11.78 -1.75 2.68
C GLY A 94 10.81 -0.60 3.01
N ILE A 95 10.69 -0.33 4.31
CA ILE A 95 9.74 0.62 4.86
C ILE A 95 10.46 1.95 5.08
N ILE A 96 10.05 2.99 4.36
CA ILE A 96 10.35 4.38 4.70
C ILE A 96 9.15 4.93 5.50
N PRO A 97 9.33 5.27 6.79
CA PRO A 97 8.24 5.82 7.59
C PRO A 97 7.77 7.15 7.00
N CYS A 98 6.45 7.34 6.93
CA CYS A 98 5.89 8.66 6.67
C CYS A 98 6.00 9.50 7.94
N SER A 99 6.61 10.68 7.84
CA SER A 99 6.42 11.74 8.82
C SER A 99 4.97 12.22 8.73
N HIS A 100 4.10 11.70 9.60
CA HIS A 100 2.80 12.34 9.84
C HIS A 100 2.98 13.32 10.99
N ASP A 101 2.90 14.62 10.69
CA ASP A 101 2.42 15.59 11.66
C ASP A 101 0.99 15.17 12.03
N HIS A 102 0.83 14.58 13.21
CA HIS A 102 -0.46 14.37 13.83
C HIS A 102 -0.99 15.75 14.24
N GLU A 103 -1.84 16.38 13.42
CA GLU A 103 -2.86 17.28 13.99
C GLU A 103 -3.92 16.39 14.67
N ASP A 104 -3.61 15.99 15.90
CA ASP A 104 -4.59 15.45 16.84
C ASP A 104 -5.65 16.53 17.10
N SER A 105 -6.73 16.50 16.32
CA SER A 105 -7.91 17.31 16.62
C SER A 105 -8.61 16.70 17.83
N CYS A 106 -8.21 17.12 19.03
CA CYS A 106 -8.94 16.89 20.27
C CYS A 106 -10.28 17.64 20.22
N GLY A 107 -11.33 16.97 19.77
CA GLY A 107 -12.71 17.41 19.97
C GLY A 107 -13.17 16.99 21.36
N GLY A 108 -13.30 17.95 22.27
CA GLY A 108 -13.74 17.74 23.65
C GLY A 108 -15.16 17.17 23.74
N HIS A 109 -15.37 16.33 24.77
CA HIS A 109 -16.68 16.03 25.30
C HIS A 109 -16.86 16.83 26.60
N ASP A 110 -17.95 17.58 26.67
CA ASP A 110 -18.64 17.92 27.92
C ASP A 110 -19.55 16.74 28.29
#